data_AF-A0A834Y7N2-F1
#
_entry.id   AF-A0A834Y7N2-F1
#
_cell.length_a   1.000
_cell.length_b   1.000
_cell.length_c   1.000
_cell.angle_alpha   90.00
_cell.angle_beta   90.00
_cell.angle_gamma   90.00
#
_symmetry.space_group_name_H-M   'P 1'
#
loop_
_entity.id
_entity.type
_entity.pdbx_description
1 polymer ?
#
loop_
_entity_poly.entity_id
_entity_poly.type
_entity_poly.pdbx_seq_one_letter_code
_entity_poly.pdbx_strand_id
1 'polypeptide(L)'
;MKLSNRPFIWVIKVGDKSSELEKWLEEERFEERMKGRGLLIRGWVPQLLILSHPAIGGFLTHCGWNSTLEGVCAGVPLIRWPLFAEQFCNEKLVIQILRVGVRVGVEVPVPWGEEEKVGVLVRREEVKKAVEQLLNEGEEGEERRKRARELEEMAKRALEVGGSSHFNMTFMIQDIMHQVSEKQYIEV
;
A
#
# COMPACT_ATOMS: atom_id res chain seq x y z
N MET A 1 -3.84 -2.14 -16.11
CA MET A 1 -2.43 -2.44 -16.46
C MET A 1 -2.16 -2.41 -17.97
N LYS A 2 -2.66 -3.35 -18.79
CA LYS A 2 -2.41 -3.36 -20.26
C LYS A 2 -2.64 -2.02 -20.95
N LEU A 3 -3.77 -1.37 -20.64
CA LEU A 3 -4.18 -0.12 -21.28
C LEU A 3 -3.34 1.11 -20.89
N SER A 4 -2.58 1.04 -19.80
CA SER A 4 -1.77 2.17 -19.31
C SER A 4 -0.37 2.23 -19.93
N ASN A 5 0.08 1.15 -20.58
CA ASN A 5 1.44 1.02 -21.16
C ASN A 5 2.60 1.29 -20.16
N ARG A 6 2.36 1.23 -18.85
CA ARG A 6 3.37 1.42 -17.80
C ARG A 6 3.92 0.09 -17.31
N PRO A 7 5.21 0.00 -16.92
CA PRO A 7 5.76 -1.19 -16.29
C PRO A 7 5.05 -1.51 -14.97
N PHE A 8 4.88 -2.78 -14.63
CA PHE A 8 4.25 -3.17 -13.38
C PHE A 8 4.77 -4.49 -12.83
N ILE A 9 4.66 -4.64 -11.51
CA ILE A 9 4.74 -5.92 -10.82
C ILE A 9 3.33 -6.23 -10.31
N TRP A 10 2.81 -7.41 -10.63
CA TRP A 10 1.51 -7.86 -10.13
C TRP A 10 1.69 -9.14 -9.33
N VAL A 11 1.34 -9.05 -8.04
CA VAL A 11 1.37 -10.18 -7.12
C VAL A 11 -0.03 -10.79 -7.04
N ILE A 12 -0.14 -12.07 -7.36
CA ILE A 12 -1.37 -12.85 -7.28
C ILE A 12 -1.28 -13.76 -6.06
N LYS A 13 -2.23 -13.60 -5.14
CA LYS A 13 -2.35 -14.50 -4.00
C LYS A 13 -2.93 -15.83 -4.48
N VAL A 14 -2.24 -16.93 -4.18
CA VAL A 14 -2.72 -18.29 -4.48
C VAL A 14 -3.78 -18.65 -3.44
N GLY A 15 -4.95 -19.09 -3.92
CA GLY A 15 -6.11 -19.49 -3.13
C GLY A 15 -7.07 -20.36 -3.96
N ASP A 16 -8.28 -20.61 -3.45
CA ASP A 16 -9.22 -21.59 -4.02
C ASP A 16 -9.63 -21.31 -5.48
N LYS A 17 -9.70 -20.03 -5.89
CA LYS A 17 -9.94 -19.61 -7.29
C LYS A 17 -8.69 -19.31 -8.10
N SER A 18 -7.50 -19.67 -7.60
CA SER A 18 -6.26 -19.51 -8.38
C SER A 18 -6.38 -20.24 -9.72
N SER A 19 -7.06 -21.38 -9.78
CA SER A 19 -7.25 -22.16 -11.01
C SER A 19 -8.00 -21.41 -12.13
N GLU A 20 -9.07 -20.66 -11.80
CA GLU A 20 -9.82 -19.86 -12.78
C GLU A 20 -8.99 -18.69 -13.32
N LEU A 21 -8.27 -18.00 -12.43
CA LEU A 21 -7.39 -16.91 -12.81
C LEU A 21 -6.20 -17.41 -13.63
N GLU A 22 -5.58 -18.52 -13.25
CA GLU A 22 -4.49 -19.16 -14.02
C GLU A 22 -4.97 -19.55 -15.41
N LYS A 23 -6.13 -20.20 -15.51
CA LYS A 23 -6.72 -20.56 -16.81
C LYS A 23 -6.95 -19.32 -17.67
N TRP A 24 -7.49 -18.25 -17.09
CA TRP A 24 -7.65 -16.98 -17.81
C TRP A 24 -6.30 -16.40 -18.26
N LEU A 25 -5.27 -16.42 -17.40
CA LEU A 25 -3.93 -15.92 -17.74
C LEU A 25 -3.32 -16.69 -18.92
N GLU A 26 -3.50 -18.01 -18.97
CA GLU A 26 -3.06 -18.90 -20.04
C GLU A 26 -3.82 -18.65 -21.35
N GLU A 27 -5.15 -18.68 -21.32
CA GLU A 27 -6.02 -18.44 -22.50
C GLU A 27 -5.74 -17.07 -23.13
N GLU A 28 -5.54 -16.07 -22.27
CA GLU A 28 -5.21 -14.72 -22.68
C GLU A 28 -3.72 -14.53 -23.04
N ARG A 29 -2.87 -15.56 -22.92
CA ARG A 29 -1.41 -15.49 -23.11
C ARG A 29 -0.83 -14.26 -22.42
N PHE A 30 -1.27 -14.01 -21.18
CA PHE A 30 -1.10 -12.72 -20.51
C PHE A 30 0.38 -12.38 -20.33
N GLU A 31 1.16 -13.34 -19.82
CA GLU A 31 2.60 -13.15 -19.57
C GLU A 31 3.37 -12.86 -20.86
N GLU A 32 3.05 -13.56 -21.96
CA GLU A 32 3.67 -13.29 -23.27
C GLU A 32 3.38 -11.88 -23.77
N ARG A 33 2.12 -11.43 -23.69
CA ARG A 33 1.73 -10.07 -24.09
C ARG A 33 2.36 -8.98 -23.22
N MET A 34 2.76 -9.34 -22.00
CA MET A 34 3.38 -8.43 -21.04
C MET A 34 4.91 -8.55 -20.98
N LYS A 35 5.52 -9.42 -21.79
CA LYS A 35 6.98 -9.61 -21.82
C LYS A 35 7.69 -8.27 -21.99
N GLY A 36 8.67 -8.01 -21.12
CA GLY A 36 9.46 -6.78 -21.09
C GLY A 36 8.78 -5.57 -20.41
N ARG A 37 7.54 -5.72 -19.90
CA ARG A 37 6.82 -4.63 -19.21
C ARG A 37 6.15 -5.05 -17.90
N GLY A 38 5.66 -6.29 -17.81
CA GLY A 38 5.00 -6.80 -16.62
C GLY A 38 5.75 -7.98 -16.02
N LEU A 39 5.85 -8.00 -14.69
CA LEU A 39 6.29 -9.17 -13.92
C LEU A 39 5.10 -9.69 -13.12
N LEU A 40 4.73 -10.96 -13.35
CA LEU A 40 3.71 -11.66 -12.58
C LEU A 40 4.38 -12.52 -11.51
N ILE A 41 3.96 -12.36 -10.25
CA ILE A 41 4.47 -13.17 -9.14
C ILE A 41 3.30 -13.86 -8.46
N ARG A 42 3.42 -15.18 -8.29
CA ARG A 42 2.42 -15.99 -7.60
C ARG A 42 2.87 -16.21 -6.15
N GLY A 43 1.97 -15.99 -5.20
CA GLY A 43 2.23 -16.17 -3.77
C GLY A 43 2.68 -14.89 -3.07
N TRP A 44 3.79 -14.95 -2.33
CA TRP A 44 4.25 -13.87 -1.46
C TRP A 44 5.47 -13.14 -2.04
N VAL A 45 5.59 -11.85 -1.72
CA VAL A 45 6.75 -11.02 -2.06
C VAL A 45 7.25 -10.25 -0.84
N PRO A 46 8.56 -9.92 -0.78
CA PRO A 46 9.07 -8.98 0.20
C PRO A 46 8.63 -7.55 -0.17
N GLN A 47 7.38 -7.21 0.14
CA GLN A 47 6.72 -5.96 -0.27
C GLN A 47 7.56 -4.73 0.08
N LEU A 48 8.10 -4.67 1.29
CA LEU A 48 8.96 -3.55 1.73
C LEU A 48 10.22 -3.41 0.86
N LEU A 49 10.86 -4.50 0.46
CA LEU A 49 12.04 -4.46 -0.42
C LEU A 49 11.68 -3.97 -1.82
N ILE A 50 10.53 -4.39 -2.34
CA ILE A 50 10.03 -3.88 -3.63
C ILE A 50 9.77 -2.38 -3.51
N LEU A 51 9.01 -1.93 -2.51
CA LEU A 51 8.64 -0.53 -2.34
C LEU A 51 9.85 0.39 -2.12
N SER A 52 10.93 -0.12 -1.51
CA SER A 52 12.16 0.63 -1.30
C SER A 52 13.01 0.79 -2.58
N HIS A 53 12.64 0.14 -3.68
CA HIS A 53 13.42 0.18 -4.91
C HIS A 53 13.11 1.48 -5.70
N PRO A 54 14.13 2.26 -6.14
CA PRO A 54 13.93 3.56 -6.81
C PRO A 54 13.09 3.52 -8.11
N ALA A 55 13.02 2.36 -8.76
CA ALA A 55 12.20 2.17 -9.96
C ALA A 55 10.68 2.09 -9.68
N ILE A 56 10.25 2.01 -8.41
CA ILE A 56 8.83 1.98 -8.05
C ILE A 56 8.28 3.40 -8.04
N GLY A 57 7.46 3.71 -9.05
CA GLY A 57 6.78 5.00 -9.15
C GLY A 57 5.41 5.07 -8.48
N GLY A 58 4.87 3.93 -8.01
CA GLY A 58 3.52 3.88 -7.46
C GLY A 58 3.14 2.52 -6.89
N PHE A 59 2.23 2.53 -5.92
CA PHE A 59 1.75 1.33 -5.25
C PHE A 59 0.23 1.26 -5.22
N LEU A 60 -0.35 0.29 -5.92
CA LEU A 60 -1.78 -0.04 -5.82
C LEU A 60 -1.99 -0.96 -4.63
N THR A 61 -2.81 -0.54 -3.67
CA THR A 61 -2.99 -1.25 -2.41
C THR A 61 -4.44 -1.26 -1.95
N HIS A 62 -4.80 -2.31 -1.21
CA HIS A 62 -6.12 -2.49 -0.62
C HIS A 62 -6.38 -1.59 0.59
N CYS A 63 -5.44 -0.70 0.92
CA CYS A 63 -5.57 0.29 1.98
C CYS A 63 -5.48 -0.23 3.42
N GLY A 64 -5.01 -1.46 3.66
CA GLY A 64 -4.67 -1.91 5.01
C GLY A 64 -3.60 -1.02 5.64
N TRP A 65 -3.64 -0.87 6.97
CA TRP A 65 -2.75 0.08 7.65
C TRP A 65 -1.26 -0.22 7.44
N ASN A 66 -0.85 -1.49 7.54
CA ASN A 66 0.55 -1.88 7.32
C ASN A 66 1.04 -1.52 5.91
N SER A 67 0.29 -1.88 4.87
CA SER A 67 0.66 -1.54 3.49
C SER A 67 0.63 -0.03 3.23
N THR A 68 -0.24 0.70 3.92
CA THR A 68 -0.27 2.16 3.84
C THR A 68 0.98 2.77 4.47
N LEU A 69 1.38 2.29 5.66
CA LEU A 69 2.62 2.71 6.31
C LEU A 69 3.84 2.38 5.47
N GLU A 70 3.96 1.16 4.94
CA GLU A 70 5.10 0.77 4.09
C GLU A 70 5.23 1.67 2.86
N GLY A 71 4.11 2.00 2.19
CA GLY A 71 4.13 2.90 1.04
C GLY A 71 4.50 4.34 1.40
N VAL A 72 3.95 4.88 2.49
CA VAL A 72 4.27 6.24 2.96
C VAL A 72 5.73 6.35 3.43
N CYS A 73 6.20 5.38 4.21
CA CYS A 73 7.58 5.35 4.71
C CYS A 73 8.61 5.11 3.60
N ALA A 74 8.21 4.51 2.47
CA ALA A 74 9.05 4.37 1.28
C ALA A 74 8.94 5.55 0.30
N GLY A 75 8.12 6.57 0.60
CA GLY A 75 7.94 7.74 -0.26
C GLY A 75 7.21 7.45 -1.57
N VAL A 76 6.41 6.38 -1.61
CA VAL A 76 5.73 5.90 -2.82
C VAL A 76 4.28 6.40 -2.87
N PRO A 77 3.87 7.10 -3.94
CA PRO A 77 2.46 7.47 -4.14
C PRO A 77 1.52 6.27 -4.26
N LEU A 78 0.30 6.39 -3.77
CA LEU A 78 -0.62 5.26 -3.58
C LEU A 78 -1.85 5.31 -4.49
N ILE A 79 -2.18 4.21 -5.18
CA ILE A 79 -3.51 3.98 -5.75
C ILE A 79 -4.32 3.18 -4.75
N ARG A 80 -5.52 3.66 -4.43
CA ARG A 80 -6.33 3.13 -3.33
C ARG A 80 -7.47 2.27 -3.85
N TRP A 81 -7.50 1.02 -3.38
CA TRP A 81 -8.51 0.01 -3.66
C TRP A 81 -9.07 -0.58 -2.36
N PRO A 82 -9.72 0.21 -1.50
CA PRO A 82 -10.24 -0.31 -0.23
C PRO A 82 -11.24 -1.45 -0.47
N LEU A 83 -11.25 -2.44 0.42
CA LEU A 83 -12.16 -3.60 0.39
C LEU A 83 -13.07 -3.59 1.62
N PHE A 84 -12.53 -3.66 2.84
CA PHE A 84 -13.29 -3.85 4.08
C PHE A 84 -12.65 -3.17 5.31
N ALA A 85 -13.24 -3.32 6.50
CA ALA A 85 -12.75 -2.78 7.78
C ALA A 85 -12.46 -1.27 7.73
N GLU A 86 -11.30 -0.82 8.21
CA GLU A 86 -10.89 0.58 8.30
C GLU A 86 -10.27 1.13 7.01
N GLN A 87 -10.20 0.31 5.96
CA GLN A 87 -9.50 0.62 4.71
C GLN A 87 -10.03 1.89 4.01
N PHE A 88 -11.34 2.18 4.13
CA PHE A 88 -11.94 3.42 3.62
C PHE A 88 -11.53 4.65 4.43
N CYS A 89 -11.32 4.51 5.73
CA CYS A 89 -10.76 5.58 6.56
C CYS A 89 -9.30 5.85 6.18
N ASN A 90 -8.52 4.78 5.99
CA ASN A 90 -7.13 4.88 5.53
C ASN A 90 -7.03 5.51 4.13
N GLU A 91 -7.97 5.20 3.22
CA GLU A 91 -8.08 5.89 1.93
C GLU A 91 -8.26 7.41 2.11
N LYS A 92 -9.24 7.84 2.92
CA LYS A 92 -9.48 9.27 3.16
C LYS A 92 -8.26 9.97 3.74
N LEU A 93 -7.57 9.34 4.69
CA LEU A 93 -6.31 9.84 5.24
C LEU A 93 -5.27 10.06 4.13
N VAL A 94 -5.04 9.05 3.29
CA VAL A 94 -4.04 9.12 2.21
C VAL A 94 -4.37 10.18 1.16
N ILE A 95 -5.64 10.30 0.77
CA ILE A 95 -6.07 11.19 -0.31
C ILE A 95 -6.29 12.63 0.19
N GLN A 96 -7.03 12.81 1.28
CA GLN A 96 -7.51 14.13 1.68
C GLN A 96 -6.50 14.87 2.58
N ILE A 97 -5.79 14.12 3.44
CA ILE A 97 -4.89 14.70 4.45
C ILE A 97 -3.44 14.62 4.00
N LEU A 98 -2.97 13.41 3.71
CA LEU A 98 -1.61 13.19 3.24
C LEU A 98 -1.44 13.63 1.78
N ARG A 99 -2.51 13.62 0.97
CA ARG A 99 -2.49 14.03 -0.45
C ARG A 99 -1.42 13.32 -1.29
N VAL A 100 -1.15 12.05 -0.98
CA VAL A 100 -0.16 11.21 -1.67
C VAL A 100 -0.78 10.08 -2.48
N GLY A 101 -2.09 10.11 -2.72
CA GLY A 101 -2.75 9.03 -3.45
C GLY A 101 -3.89 9.45 -4.38
N VAL A 102 -4.34 8.46 -5.16
CA VAL A 102 -5.42 8.54 -6.13
C VAL A 102 -6.42 7.42 -5.87
N ARG A 103 -7.71 7.72 -5.97
CA ARG A 103 -8.80 6.74 -5.82
C ARG A 103 -8.99 5.96 -7.12
N VAL A 104 -9.22 4.65 -7.02
CA VAL A 104 -9.51 3.80 -8.18
C VAL A 104 -11.01 3.68 -8.51
N GLY A 105 -11.90 4.03 -7.57
CA GLY A 105 -13.35 4.08 -7.79
C GLY A 105 -14.18 3.13 -6.93
N VAL A 106 -13.59 2.48 -5.91
CA VAL A 106 -14.37 1.66 -4.96
C VAL A 106 -15.11 2.55 -3.97
N GLU A 107 -16.44 2.43 -3.92
CA GLU A 107 -17.29 3.28 -3.05
C GLU A 107 -17.98 2.50 -1.93
N VAL A 108 -18.12 1.18 -2.06
CA VAL A 108 -18.90 0.35 -1.15
C VAL A 108 -18.00 -0.70 -0.48
N PRO A 109 -18.01 -0.81 0.86
CA PRO A 109 -17.27 -1.86 1.54
C PRO A 109 -17.87 -3.23 1.28
N VAL A 110 -17.01 -4.23 1.15
CA VAL A 110 -17.41 -5.64 1.08
C VAL A 110 -17.39 -6.23 2.49
N PRO A 111 -18.34 -7.14 2.83
CA PRO A 111 -18.23 -7.88 4.08
C PRO A 111 -16.93 -8.68 4.11
N TRP A 112 -16.29 -8.72 5.28
CA TRP A 112 -15.04 -9.45 5.45
C TRP A 112 -15.26 -10.96 5.19
N GLY A 113 -14.41 -11.55 4.36
CA GLY A 113 -14.55 -12.95 3.92
C GLY A 113 -15.56 -13.16 2.78
N GLU A 114 -16.21 -12.10 2.30
CA GLU A 114 -17.10 -12.14 1.13
C GLU A 114 -16.58 -11.35 -0.07
N GLU A 115 -15.28 -10.99 -0.05
CA GLU A 115 -14.63 -10.24 -1.13
C GLU A 115 -14.83 -10.92 -2.50
N GLU A 116 -14.93 -12.25 -2.50
CA GLU A 116 -15.12 -13.08 -3.70
C GLU A 116 -16.57 -13.16 -4.20
N LYS A 117 -17.56 -12.81 -3.37
CA LYS A 117 -18.98 -12.78 -3.74
C LYS A 117 -19.35 -11.45 -4.40
N VAL A 118 -18.58 -10.41 -4.10
CA VAL A 118 -18.80 -9.09 -4.66
C VAL A 118 -18.20 -9.08 -6.06
N GLY A 119 -19.07 -8.82 -7.04
CA GLY A 119 -18.69 -8.79 -8.46
C GLY A 119 -17.74 -7.64 -8.80
N VAL A 120 -17.64 -7.31 -10.09
CA VAL A 120 -16.74 -6.26 -10.56
C VAL A 120 -17.17 -4.89 -10.02
N LEU A 121 -16.43 -4.37 -9.04
CA LEU A 121 -16.65 -3.04 -8.45
C LEU A 121 -16.00 -1.91 -9.26
N VAL A 122 -14.98 -2.23 -10.08
CA VAL A 122 -14.14 -1.23 -10.76
C VAL A 122 -13.88 -1.67 -12.19
N ARG A 123 -14.09 -0.78 -13.14
CA ARG A 123 -13.85 -1.03 -14.57
C ARG A 123 -12.37 -0.85 -14.91
N ARG A 124 -11.89 -1.56 -15.93
CA ARG A 124 -10.49 -1.49 -16.39
C ARG A 124 -10.07 -0.07 -16.79
N GLU A 125 -11.00 0.75 -17.27
CA GLU A 125 -10.79 2.15 -17.63
C GLU A 125 -10.53 3.03 -16.40
N GLU A 126 -11.16 2.74 -15.27
CA GLU A 126 -10.94 3.48 -14.02
C GLU A 126 -9.56 3.15 -13.45
N VAL A 127 -9.17 1.88 -13.49
CA VAL A 127 -7.79 1.46 -13.16
C VAL A 127 -6.78 2.16 -14.05
N LYS A 128 -7.03 2.24 -15.35
CA LYS A 128 -6.15 2.94 -16.30
C LYS A 128 -6.00 4.42 -15.92
N LYS A 129 -7.13 5.12 -15.70
CA LYS A 129 -7.13 6.53 -15.31
C LYS A 129 -6.38 6.77 -14.01
N ALA A 130 -6.57 5.91 -13.01
CA ALA A 130 -5.87 6.02 -11.72
C ALA A 130 -4.35 5.85 -11.88
N VAL A 131 -3.91 4.88 -12.70
CA VAL A 131 -2.47 4.69 -13.01
C VAL A 131 -1.90 5.91 -13.74
N GLU A 132 -2.61 6.43 -14.75
CA GLU A 132 -2.18 7.60 -15.52
C GLU A 132 -2.13 8.87 -14.66
N GLN A 133 -3.12 9.09 -13.79
CA GLN A 133 -3.15 10.23 -12.87
C GLN A 133 -2.04 10.15 -11.81
N LEU A 134 -1.78 8.95 -11.27
CA LEU A 134 -0.74 8.77 -10.26
C LEU A 134 0.65 9.05 -10.84
N LEU A 135 0.92 8.50 -12.02
CA LEU A 135 2.21 8.57 -12.73
C LEU A 135 2.32 9.76 -13.69
N ASN A 136 1.39 10.71 -13.61
CA ASN A 136 1.42 11.92 -14.43
C ASN A 136 2.68 12.75 -14.10
N GLU A 137 3.32 13.32 -15.11
CA GLU A 137 4.47 14.22 -14.99
C GLU A 137 4.06 15.70 -14.90
N GLY A 138 2.75 15.99 -14.98
CA GLY A 138 2.19 17.30 -14.70
C GLY A 138 2.29 17.69 -13.22
N GLU A 139 1.93 18.95 -12.95
CA GLU A 139 2.08 19.61 -11.64
C GLU A 139 1.49 18.80 -10.48
N GLU A 140 0.25 18.31 -10.61
CA GLU A 140 -0.41 17.50 -9.57
C GLU A 140 0.36 16.21 -9.25
N GLY A 141 0.93 15.57 -10.28
CA GLY A 141 1.72 14.35 -10.11
C GLY A 141 3.06 14.61 -9.42
N GLU A 142 3.72 15.72 -9.76
CA GLU A 142 4.97 16.10 -9.12
C GLU A 142 4.77 16.57 -7.67
N GLU A 143 3.70 17.34 -7.40
CA GLU A 143 3.35 17.74 -6.04
C GLU A 143 3.10 16.51 -5.15
N ARG A 144 2.39 15.51 -5.67
CA ARG A 144 2.14 14.25 -4.97
C ARG A 144 3.44 13.50 -4.64
N ARG A 145 4.36 13.38 -5.60
CA ARG A 145 5.66 12.74 -5.41
C ARG A 145 6.54 13.51 -4.43
N LYS A 146 6.56 14.84 -4.52
CA LYS A 146 7.27 15.70 -3.58
C LYS A 146 6.78 15.48 -2.16
N ARG A 147 5.45 15.49 -1.95
CA ARG A 147 4.85 15.26 -0.64
C ARG A 147 5.10 13.85 -0.12
N ALA A 148 5.12 12.85 -0.99
CA ALA A 148 5.49 11.48 -0.60
C ALA A 148 6.93 11.40 -0.07
N ARG A 149 7.90 12.06 -0.74
CA ARG A 149 9.29 12.16 -0.27
C ARG A 149 9.40 12.91 1.06
N GLU A 150 8.67 14.00 1.23
CA GLU A 150 8.64 14.74 2.51
C GLU A 150 8.14 13.86 3.67
N LEU A 151 7.09 13.06 3.43
CA LEU A 151 6.58 12.12 4.43
C LEU A 151 7.55 10.98 4.73
N GLU A 152 8.25 10.44 3.72
CA GLU A 152 9.33 9.46 3.92
C GLU A 152 10.40 10.02 4.85
N GLU A 153 10.88 11.24 4.61
CA GLU A 153 11.89 11.86 5.46
C GLU A 153 11.37 12.11 6.88
N MET A 154 10.12 12.57 7.02
CA MET A 154 9.49 12.74 8.33
C MET A 154 9.39 11.41 9.09
N ALA A 155 9.02 10.33 8.42
CA ALA A 155 8.92 9.00 9.01
C ALA A 155 10.29 8.50 9.49
N LYS A 156 11.35 8.68 8.68
CA LYS A 156 12.72 8.35 9.06
C LYS A 156 13.16 9.14 10.30
N ARG A 157 13.01 10.47 10.29
CA ARG A 157 13.37 11.34 11.43
C ARG A 157 12.61 11.00 12.71
N ALA A 158 11.36 10.55 12.61
CA ALA A 158 10.57 10.17 13.79
C ALA A 158 11.15 8.93 14.50
N LEU A 159 11.77 8.01 13.75
CA LEU A 159 12.32 6.74 14.24
C LEU A 159 13.80 6.80 14.61
N GLU A 160 14.55 7.76 14.07
CA GLU A 160 15.95 8.00 14.42
C GLU A 160 16.14 8.28 15.92
N VAL A 161 17.37 8.07 16.42
CA VAL A 161 17.71 8.37 17.83
C VAL A 161 17.46 9.87 18.09
N GLY A 162 16.65 10.17 19.11
CA GLY A 162 16.19 11.53 19.39
C GLY A 162 14.95 11.97 18.59
N GLY A 163 14.38 11.10 17.76
CA GLY A 163 13.11 11.30 17.07
C GLY A 163 11.90 11.16 18.00
N SER A 164 10.74 11.65 17.54
CA SER A 164 9.50 11.66 18.34
C SER A 164 9.00 10.26 18.70
N SER A 165 8.95 9.33 17.72
CA SER A 165 8.55 7.95 17.96
C SER A 165 9.58 7.18 18.78
N HIS A 166 10.87 7.47 18.57
CA HIS A 166 11.94 6.94 19.41
C HIS A 166 11.74 7.34 20.88
N PHE A 167 11.54 8.61 21.18
CA PHE A 167 11.28 9.09 22.54
C PHE A 167 10.02 8.48 23.15
N ASN A 168 8.91 8.44 22.41
CA ASN A 168 7.67 7.86 22.91
C ASN A 168 7.86 6.39 23.32
N MET A 169 8.58 5.62 22.51
CA MET A 169 8.91 4.22 22.83
C MET A 169 9.85 4.11 24.03
N THR A 170 10.88 4.97 24.12
CA THR A 170 11.79 5.00 25.26
C THR A 170 11.07 5.32 26.56
N PHE A 171 10.21 6.35 26.56
CA PHE A 171 9.42 6.72 27.75
C PHE A 171 8.43 5.63 28.14
N MET A 172 7.78 4.99 27.18
CA MET A 172 6.92 3.85 27.45
C MET A 172 7.69 2.70 28.12
N ILE A 173 8.88 2.36 27.62
CA ILE A 173 9.73 1.31 28.21
C ILE A 173 10.15 1.70 29.64
N GLN A 174 10.59 2.94 29.84
CA GLN A 174 10.99 3.45 31.15
C GLN A 174 9.86 3.41 32.17
N ASP A 175 8.64 3.81 31.78
CA ASP A 175 7.46 3.77 32.63
C ASP A 175 7.10 2.33 33.04
N ILE A 176 7.14 1.39 32.09
CA ILE A 176 6.91 -0.03 32.37
C ILE A 176 7.98 -0.56 33.36
N MET A 177 9.25 -0.22 33.16
CA MET A 177 10.34 -0.62 34.05
C MET A 177 10.15 -0.08 35.47
N HIS A 178 9.72 1.19 35.60
CA HIS A 178 9.43 1.80 36.89
C HIS A 178 8.32 1.04 37.62
N GLN A 179 7.18 0.81 36.96
CA GLN A 179 6.03 0.10 37.55
C GLN A 179 6.37 -1.33 37.98
N VAL A 180 7.21 -2.05 37.22
CA VAL A 180 7.66 -3.40 37.59
C VAL A 180 8.54 -3.34 38.84
N SER A 181 9.47 -2.38 38.90
CA SER A 181 10.35 -2.22 40.06
C SER A 181 9.57 -1.87 41.33
N GLU A 182 8.61 -0.95 41.26
CA GLU A 182 7.77 -0.57 42.40
C GLU A 182 6.93 -1.75 42.93
N LYS A 183 6.37 -2.58 42.05
CA LYS A 183 5.64 -3.79 42.47
C LYS A 183 6.53 -4.80 43.20
N GLN A 184 7.78 -4.94 42.77
CA GLN A 184 8.76 -5.80 43.45
C GLN A 184 9.13 -5.31 44.85
N TYR A 185 9.08 -4.00 45.12
CA TYR A 185 9.32 -3.45 46.46
C TYR A 185 8.11 -3.52 47.40
N ILE A 186 6.90 -3.76 46.87
CA ILE A 186 5.66 -3.87 47.66
C ILE A 186 5.38 -5.32 48.08
N GLU A 187 5.97 -6.30 47.40
CA GLU A 187 5.83 -7.74 47.68
C GLU A 187 6.94 -8.34 48.58
N VAL A 188 7.80 -7.50 49.17
CA VAL A 188 8.85 -7.89 50.14
C VAL A 188 8.58 -7.23 51.49
#